data_AF-W6KUM4-F1
#
_entry.id   AF-W6KUM4-F1
#
_cell.length_a   1.000
_cell.length_b   1.000
_cell.length_c   1.000
_cell.angle_alpha   90.00
_cell.angle_beta   90.00
_cell.angle_gamma   90.00
#
_symmetry.space_group_name_H-M   'P 1'
#
loop_
_entity.id
_entity.type
_entity.pdbx_description
1 polymer ?
#
loop_
_entity_poly.entity_id
_entity_poly.type
_entity_poly.pdbx_seq_one_letter_code
_entity_poly.pdbx_strand_id
1 'polypeptide(L)'
;MKHNILSGTTNLHPALAFHQEVLSISKWIAIRDEFMEVLSNPYNRITWNEKDKLWRHSREALGKWVLSQVARCKVNDVPGGFFSFIVKPVSNPNGKEDFDKFILKLPSELYNEQLIRDLSLKSDGAHKPVVIGRIKDLLNDFDLYGRCFSAYKSVQEQLVGLNSSTSDIYAPDLRKVSEDNNSRSNYQKRIQGLVAQITAVRPRGSQMRKEYPPCPSASIPWVVWDKLFRSYEVFGPAFDGHYFASFSRDQCFTYRAATAALRYEVGLFTGSLQLCADVALKRHLDFRGYHVIDLCSSPINAYMDFPQMGSFRPKVDSSSGAPAPRLTQEGCLNHDKKVIVPNRFCSAFYDTDSYFGSIGNALNVDSASLYDLCSEVNLPQRPLLLTLDVPYDEDICELLFQKLAKDIQNIAAAKEIKLSVDYLLVIPLWWDVPMLIKKHIFMDDASELPKERGEVTSDKEKFLANIIAEHSAVLNQGYRVTQNWTETLGAATRGVSQTSNQSTDDSWVVFDGVFFGKSYPYFCASTNRPLRGVTMTEVIGLRQPRSSDKGGLLLKEVLHEFYDI
;
A
#
# COMPACT_ATOMS: atom_id res chain seq x y z
N MET A 1 -36.86 -17.78 0.21
CA MET A 1 -37.32 -16.59 -0.55
C MET A 1 -36.41 -16.40 -1.75
N LYS A 2 -36.93 -16.52 -2.97
CA LYS A 2 -36.21 -16.20 -4.21
C LYS A 2 -36.24 -14.69 -4.39
N HIS A 3 -35.14 -13.99 -4.11
CA HIS A 3 -35.02 -12.57 -4.44
C HIS A 3 -34.54 -12.42 -5.88
N ASN A 4 -35.25 -11.61 -6.66
CA ASN A 4 -34.83 -11.12 -7.96
C ASN A 4 -33.63 -10.17 -7.76
N ILE A 5 -32.42 -10.65 -8.05
CA ILE A 5 -31.15 -9.89 -8.02
C ILE A 5 -30.66 -9.69 -9.46
N LEU A 6 -31.41 -8.93 -10.28
CA LEU A 6 -31.12 -8.81 -11.72
C LEU A 6 -30.89 -7.38 -12.23
N SER A 7 -30.81 -6.37 -11.37
CA SER A 7 -30.54 -4.99 -11.82
C SER A 7 -29.42 -4.26 -11.07
N GLY A 8 -28.71 -4.91 -10.13
CA GLY A 8 -27.62 -4.29 -9.35
C GLY A 8 -26.28 -5.06 -9.37
N THR A 9 -26.17 -6.17 -10.10
CA THR A 9 -25.07 -7.15 -10.02
C THR A 9 -24.04 -7.09 -11.15
N THR A 10 -24.19 -6.17 -12.11
CA THR A 10 -23.29 -6.06 -13.27
C THR A 10 -21.83 -5.80 -12.88
N ASN A 11 -21.58 -4.99 -11.84
CA ASN A 11 -20.22 -4.66 -11.38
C ASN A 11 -19.54 -5.79 -10.57
N LEU A 12 -20.30 -6.80 -10.12
CA LEU A 12 -19.73 -7.93 -9.37
C LEU A 12 -19.28 -9.06 -10.30
N HIS A 13 -19.74 -9.11 -11.55
CA HIS A 13 -19.39 -10.17 -12.49
C HIS A 13 -17.91 -10.06 -12.92
N PRO A 14 -17.07 -11.12 -12.79
CA PRO A 14 -15.63 -11.06 -13.03
C PRO A 14 -15.25 -10.45 -14.39
N ALA A 15 -15.93 -10.86 -15.46
CA ALA A 15 -15.67 -10.35 -16.81
C ALA A 15 -16.07 -8.89 -17.03
N LEU A 16 -17.18 -8.45 -16.42
CA LEU A 16 -17.63 -7.06 -16.52
C LEU A 16 -16.77 -6.14 -15.65
N ALA A 17 -16.36 -6.60 -14.46
CA ALA A 17 -15.42 -5.88 -13.61
C ALA A 17 -14.07 -5.65 -14.32
N PHE A 18 -13.53 -6.67 -14.99
CA PHE A 18 -12.32 -6.52 -15.80
C PHE A 18 -12.52 -5.55 -16.97
N HIS A 19 -13.63 -5.66 -17.70
CA HIS A 19 -13.93 -4.75 -18.80
C HIS A 19 -14.07 -3.29 -18.34
N GLN A 20 -14.81 -3.06 -17.24
CA GLN A 20 -14.94 -1.77 -16.60
C GLN A 20 -13.56 -1.20 -16.18
N GLU A 21 -12.69 -2.04 -15.64
CA GLU A 21 -11.34 -1.63 -15.23
C GLU A 21 -10.49 -1.22 -16.43
N VAL A 22 -10.55 -1.99 -17.52
CA VAL A 22 -9.84 -1.64 -18.77
C VAL A 22 -10.30 -0.28 -19.30
N LEU A 23 -11.62 -0.05 -19.36
CA LEU A 23 -12.17 1.25 -19.79
C LEU A 23 -11.74 2.39 -18.86
N SER A 24 -11.78 2.15 -17.55
CA SER A 24 -11.37 3.15 -16.55
C SER A 24 -9.89 3.49 -16.70
N ILE A 25 -9.01 2.50 -16.86
CA ILE A 25 -7.58 2.71 -17.07
C ILE A 25 -7.31 3.45 -18.37
N SER A 26 -8.01 3.12 -19.46
CA SER A 26 -7.86 3.85 -20.73
C SER A 26 -8.22 5.34 -20.59
N LYS A 27 -9.30 5.67 -19.87
CA LYS A 27 -9.65 7.07 -19.58
C LYS A 27 -8.63 7.72 -18.64
N TRP A 28 -8.12 7.00 -17.66
CA TRP A 28 -7.10 7.49 -16.73
C TRP A 28 -5.78 7.83 -17.41
N ILE A 29 -5.36 7.01 -18.37
CA ILE A 29 -4.17 7.28 -19.20
C ILE A 29 -4.35 8.57 -20.00
N ALA A 30 -5.53 8.79 -20.61
CA ALA A 30 -5.80 10.04 -21.31
C ALA A 30 -5.70 11.26 -20.37
N ILE A 31 -6.29 11.18 -19.17
CA ILE A 31 -6.19 12.25 -18.16
C ILE A 31 -4.72 12.50 -17.77
N ARG A 32 -3.92 11.43 -17.60
CA ARG A 32 -2.48 11.55 -17.29
C ARG A 32 -1.68 12.20 -18.41
N ASP A 33 -1.96 11.85 -19.65
CA ASP A 33 -1.26 12.40 -20.81
C ASP A 33 -1.62 13.88 -20.98
N GLU A 34 -2.90 14.25 -20.84
CA GLU A 34 -3.36 15.65 -20.80
C GLU A 34 -2.71 16.43 -19.64
N PHE A 35 -2.61 15.82 -18.46
CA PHE A 35 -1.93 16.43 -17.32
C PHE A 35 -0.45 16.69 -17.61
N MET A 36 0.21 15.74 -18.27
CA MET A 36 1.59 15.88 -18.68
C MET A 36 1.81 16.98 -19.71
N GLU A 37 0.88 17.15 -20.65
CA GLU A 37 0.90 18.26 -21.60
C GLU A 37 0.82 19.61 -20.88
N VAL A 38 -0.08 19.72 -19.89
CA VAL A 38 -0.25 20.94 -19.08
C VAL A 38 0.98 21.24 -18.23
N LEU A 39 1.58 20.23 -17.59
CA LEU A 39 2.83 20.40 -16.82
C LEU A 39 4.03 20.77 -17.71
N SER A 40 4.07 20.25 -18.93
CA SER A 40 5.16 20.48 -19.89
C SER A 40 5.00 21.79 -20.67
N ASN A 41 3.86 22.48 -20.52
CA ASN A 41 3.57 23.71 -21.24
C ASN A 41 4.49 24.85 -20.76
N PRO A 42 5.32 25.44 -21.64
CA PRO A 42 6.23 26.53 -21.26
C PRO A 42 5.51 27.80 -20.75
N TYR A 43 4.22 27.97 -21.08
CA TYR A 43 3.42 29.11 -20.65
C TYR A 43 2.99 29.05 -19.17
N ASN A 44 3.10 27.89 -18.50
CA ASN A 44 2.82 27.80 -17.06
C ASN A 44 3.92 28.45 -16.19
N ARG A 45 5.07 28.79 -16.79
CA ARG A 45 6.22 29.44 -16.12
C ARG A 45 6.73 28.66 -14.89
N ILE A 46 6.64 27.34 -14.91
CA ILE A 46 7.23 26.45 -13.91
C ILE A 46 8.43 25.76 -14.56
N THR A 47 9.60 25.85 -13.95
CA THR A 47 10.78 25.08 -14.38
C THR A 47 10.93 23.86 -13.49
N TRP A 48 11.18 22.72 -14.11
CA TRP A 48 11.31 21.43 -13.42
C TRP A 48 12.78 21.04 -13.26
N ASN A 49 13.21 20.67 -12.05
CA ASN A 49 14.60 20.30 -11.74
C ASN A 49 15.07 19.08 -12.56
N GLU A 50 14.18 18.12 -12.77
CA GLU A 50 14.44 16.90 -13.54
C GLU A 50 13.42 16.74 -14.67
N LYS A 51 13.47 17.63 -15.67
CA LYS A 51 12.51 17.67 -16.78
C LYS A 51 12.31 16.31 -17.47
N ASP A 52 13.40 15.56 -17.70
CA ASP A 52 13.35 14.23 -18.36
C ASP A 52 12.65 13.15 -17.52
N LYS A 53 12.48 13.39 -16.21
CA LYS A 53 11.78 12.50 -15.28
C LYS A 53 10.41 13.03 -14.88
N LEU A 54 9.96 14.17 -15.42
CA LEU A 54 8.68 14.79 -15.07
C LEU A 54 7.50 13.82 -15.27
N TRP A 55 7.52 13.03 -16.34
CA TRP A 55 6.51 11.99 -16.62
C TRP A 55 6.41 10.93 -15.51
N ARG A 56 7.53 10.60 -14.86
CA ARG A 56 7.56 9.64 -13.75
C ARG A 56 7.04 10.30 -12.48
N HIS A 57 7.53 11.50 -12.19
CA HIS A 57 7.15 12.25 -10.99
C HIS A 57 5.66 12.58 -10.97
N SER A 58 5.09 12.99 -12.10
CA SER A 58 3.66 13.30 -12.20
C SER A 58 2.78 12.07 -12.04
N ARG A 59 3.16 10.93 -12.64
CA ARG A 59 2.39 9.67 -12.53
C ARG A 59 2.40 9.16 -11.09
N GLU A 60 3.54 9.25 -10.41
CA GLU A 60 3.64 8.93 -8.99
C GLU A 60 2.77 9.85 -8.13
N ALA A 61 2.85 11.18 -8.34
CA ALA A 61 2.05 12.16 -7.60
C ALA A 61 0.53 11.97 -7.84
N LEU A 62 0.11 11.68 -9.07
CA LEU A 62 -1.30 11.38 -9.38
C LEU A 62 -1.76 10.05 -8.76
N GLY A 63 -0.90 9.04 -8.69
CA GLY A 63 -1.22 7.78 -8.03
C GLY A 63 -1.37 7.93 -6.50
N LYS A 64 -0.50 8.74 -5.88
CA LYS A 64 -0.64 9.16 -4.48
C LYS A 64 -1.92 9.95 -4.24
N TRP A 65 -2.21 10.93 -5.10
CA TRP A 65 -3.46 11.69 -5.06
C TRP A 65 -4.70 10.77 -5.07
N VAL A 66 -4.74 9.78 -5.96
CA VAL A 66 -5.82 8.77 -6.01
C VAL A 66 -5.96 8.06 -4.67
N LEU A 67 -4.85 7.59 -4.07
CA LEU A 67 -4.87 6.88 -2.79
C LEU A 67 -5.29 7.79 -1.62
N SER A 68 -4.85 9.06 -1.60
CA SER A 68 -5.28 10.05 -0.62
C SER A 68 -6.79 10.31 -0.72
N GLN A 69 -7.34 10.39 -1.94
CA GLN A 69 -8.80 10.46 -2.14
C GLN A 69 -9.48 9.20 -1.58
N VAL A 70 -9.03 8.01 -1.98
CA VAL A 70 -9.61 6.72 -1.53
C VAL A 70 -9.56 6.59 -0.01
N ALA A 71 -8.45 6.99 0.62
CA ALA A 71 -8.28 6.95 2.06
C ALA A 71 -9.35 7.80 2.79
N ARG A 72 -9.66 8.98 2.24
CA ARG A 72 -10.62 9.94 2.81
C ARG A 72 -12.08 9.61 2.47
N CYS A 73 -12.32 8.82 1.43
CA CYS A 73 -13.66 8.41 1.07
C CYS A 73 -14.22 7.41 2.10
N LYS A 74 -15.31 7.80 2.78
CA LYS A 74 -16.13 6.89 3.60
C LYS A 74 -16.95 5.98 2.68
N VAL A 75 -16.29 5.01 2.08
CA VAL A 75 -16.91 4.01 1.21
C VAL A 75 -17.17 2.77 2.04
N ASN A 76 -18.45 2.47 2.26
CA ASN A 76 -18.87 1.13 2.68
C ASN A 76 -19.11 0.34 1.38
N ASP A 77 -18.29 -0.68 1.12
CA ASP A 77 -18.53 -1.76 0.14
C ASP A 77 -19.13 -1.33 -1.21
N VAL A 78 -18.47 -0.42 -1.94
CA VAL A 78 -18.98 0.01 -3.26
C VAL A 78 -18.33 -0.81 -4.37
N PRO A 79 -19.08 -1.66 -5.09
CA PRO A 79 -18.59 -2.31 -6.29
C PRO A 79 -18.43 -1.30 -7.44
N GLY A 80 -17.23 -1.17 -8.00
CA GLY A 80 -17.02 -0.40 -9.24
C GLY A 80 -15.54 -0.23 -9.64
N GLY A 81 -15.30 0.18 -10.88
CA GLY A 81 -13.94 0.34 -11.45
C GLY A 81 -13.15 1.52 -10.89
N PHE A 82 -11.91 1.72 -11.39
CA PHE A 82 -10.93 2.71 -10.92
C PHE A 82 -11.39 4.17 -10.67
N PHE A 83 -12.59 4.61 -11.05
CA PHE A 83 -13.09 5.94 -10.69
C PHE A 83 -14.32 5.94 -9.78
N SER A 84 -14.88 4.76 -9.47
CA SER A 84 -16.09 4.62 -8.66
C SER A 84 -15.93 5.21 -7.26
N PHE A 85 -14.73 5.13 -6.70
CA PHE A 85 -14.41 5.63 -5.36
C PHE A 85 -14.30 7.16 -5.27
N ILE A 86 -14.23 7.86 -6.40
CA ILE A 86 -14.25 9.34 -6.44
C ILE A 86 -15.69 9.86 -6.26
N VAL A 87 -16.68 8.96 -6.17
CA VAL A 87 -18.12 9.28 -6.10
C VAL A 87 -18.78 8.54 -4.93
N LYS A 88 -19.60 9.23 -4.13
CA LYS A 88 -20.34 8.60 -3.02
C LYS A 88 -21.66 7.96 -3.51
N PRO A 89 -22.02 6.74 -3.07
CA PRO A 89 -23.37 6.19 -3.26
C PRO A 89 -24.43 7.01 -2.51
N VAL A 90 -25.65 7.09 -3.03
CA VAL A 90 -26.77 7.63 -2.27
C VAL A 90 -27.22 6.63 -1.23
N SER A 91 -27.13 7.04 0.03
CA SER A 91 -27.89 6.42 1.12
C SER A 91 -29.29 7.00 1.07
N ASN A 92 -30.27 6.24 0.55
CA ASN A 92 -31.67 6.61 0.67
C ASN A 92 -32.18 6.08 2.03
N PRO A 93 -32.69 6.91 2.95
CA PRO A 93 -33.14 6.45 4.27
C PRO A 93 -34.37 5.52 4.22
N ASN A 94 -35.00 5.34 3.04
CA ASN A 94 -36.19 4.53 2.85
C ASN A 94 -35.92 3.33 1.92
N GLY A 95 -35.09 2.38 2.34
CA GLY A 95 -35.22 0.93 2.06
C GLY A 95 -35.31 0.40 0.62
N LYS A 96 -35.07 1.21 -0.42
CA LYS A 96 -34.86 0.73 -1.79
C LYS A 96 -33.54 1.29 -2.31
N GLU A 97 -32.60 0.39 -2.56
CA GLU A 97 -31.32 0.66 -3.20
C GLU A 97 -31.56 1.06 -4.67
N ASP A 98 -31.95 2.31 -4.90
CA ASP A 98 -31.83 2.93 -6.22
C ASP A 98 -30.37 3.30 -6.44
N PHE A 99 -29.63 2.44 -7.14
CA PHE A 99 -28.27 2.72 -7.63
C PHE A 99 -28.23 3.88 -8.63
N ASP A 100 -29.39 4.36 -9.10
CA ASP A 100 -29.52 5.41 -10.13
C ASP A 100 -29.42 6.85 -9.60
N LYS A 101 -29.31 7.03 -8.28
CA LYS A 101 -29.00 8.35 -7.71
C LYS A 101 -27.62 8.25 -7.07
N PHE A 102 -26.65 8.94 -7.63
CA PHE A 102 -25.38 9.29 -6.99
C PHE A 102 -25.45 10.78 -6.68
N ILE A 103 -25.68 11.14 -5.41
CA ILE A 103 -25.72 12.53 -4.97
C ILE A 103 -24.30 12.91 -4.57
N LEU A 104 -23.76 13.85 -5.33
CA LEU A 104 -22.57 14.64 -5.01
C LEU A 104 -22.64 15.10 -3.55
N LYS A 105 -21.77 14.55 -2.72
CA LYS A 105 -20.97 15.44 -1.89
C LYS A 105 -19.62 15.48 -2.57
N LEU A 106 -19.20 16.67 -3.02
CA LEU A 106 -17.76 16.95 -3.04
C LEU A 106 -17.22 16.42 -1.70
N PRO A 107 -16.05 15.76 -1.66
CA PRO A 107 -15.27 15.77 -0.43
C PRO A 107 -15.38 17.20 0.13
N SER A 108 -15.72 17.38 1.40
CA SER A 108 -15.98 18.74 1.92
C SER A 108 -14.86 19.71 1.55
N GLU A 109 -13.65 19.16 1.29
CA GLU A 109 -12.55 19.76 0.54
C GLU A 109 -11.90 18.68 -0.37
N LEU A 110 -11.66 18.97 -1.65
CA LEU A 110 -10.77 18.16 -2.49
C LEU A 110 -9.35 18.31 -1.96
N TYR A 111 -8.72 17.20 -1.62
CA TYR A 111 -7.40 17.25 -0.98
C TYR A 111 -6.30 17.20 -2.05
N ASN A 112 -5.83 18.38 -2.44
CA ASN A 112 -4.80 18.56 -3.48
C ASN A 112 -3.42 18.88 -2.88
N GLU A 113 -3.32 19.01 -1.56
CA GLU A 113 -2.14 19.49 -0.84
C GLU A 113 -0.95 18.57 -1.09
N GLN A 114 -1.13 17.24 -1.04
CA GLN A 114 -0.06 16.29 -1.37
C GLN A 114 0.34 16.34 -2.85
N LEU A 115 -0.59 16.59 -3.77
CA LEU A 115 -0.26 16.76 -5.19
C LEU A 115 0.54 18.05 -5.42
N ILE A 116 0.15 19.16 -4.77
CA ILE A 116 0.88 20.44 -4.80
C ILE A 116 2.27 20.26 -4.18
N ARG A 117 2.34 19.55 -3.05
CA ARG A 117 3.57 19.17 -2.33
C ARG A 117 4.53 18.43 -3.25
N ASP A 118 4.10 17.31 -3.83
CA ASP A 118 4.93 16.48 -4.70
C ASP A 118 5.43 17.26 -5.93
N LEU A 119 4.57 18.06 -6.57
CA LEU A 119 4.97 18.89 -7.72
C LEU A 119 5.94 20.00 -7.30
N SER A 120 5.69 20.69 -6.20
CA SER A 120 6.53 21.80 -5.73
C SER A 120 7.95 21.34 -5.43
N LEU A 121 8.13 20.14 -4.84
CA LEU A 121 9.44 19.54 -4.58
C LEU A 121 10.25 19.24 -5.85
N LYS A 122 9.59 19.08 -7.00
CA LYS A 122 10.26 18.82 -8.28
C LYS A 122 10.51 20.08 -9.11
N SER A 123 10.12 21.26 -8.60
CA SER A 123 10.30 22.56 -9.26
C SER A 123 11.58 23.28 -8.81
N ASP A 124 12.10 24.18 -9.64
CA ASP A 124 13.26 25.05 -9.35
C ASP A 124 12.97 26.17 -8.32
N GLY A 125 11.74 26.20 -7.81
CA GLY A 125 11.24 27.19 -6.88
C GLY A 125 10.43 26.56 -5.76
N ALA A 126 10.87 25.41 -5.23
CA ALA A 126 10.21 24.71 -4.12
C ALA A 126 9.90 25.65 -2.93
N HIS A 127 10.70 26.68 -2.69
CA HIS A 127 10.51 27.65 -1.60
C HIS A 127 9.84 28.97 -2.04
N LYS A 128 9.49 29.13 -3.31
CA LYS A 128 8.96 30.39 -3.87
C LYS A 128 7.42 30.36 -3.85
N PRO A 129 6.74 31.22 -3.07
CA PRO A 129 5.28 31.27 -3.02
C PRO A 129 4.63 31.45 -4.40
N VAL A 130 5.30 32.18 -5.30
CA VAL A 130 4.84 32.40 -6.68
C VAL A 130 4.76 31.09 -7.48
N VAL A 131 5.72 30.17 -7.31
CA VAL A 131 5.72 28.89 -8.03
C VAL A 131 4.63 27.98 -7.48
N ILE A 132 4.46 27.94 -6.15
CA ILE A 132 3.36 27.23 -5.51
C ILE A 132 2.00 27.78 -5.99
N GLY A 133 1.85 29.10 -6.08
CA GLY A 133 0.65 29.75 -6.64
C GLY A 133 0.33 29.27 -8.06
N ARG A 134 1.35 29.25 -8.94
CA ARG A 134 1.18 28.73 -10.32
C ARG A 134 0.79 27.26 -10.37
N ILE A 135 1.34 26.42 -9.47
CA ILE A 135 0.95 25.01 -9.37
C ILE A 135 -0.52 24.90 -8.94
N LYS A 136 -0.95 25.69 -7.94
CA LYS A 136 -2.35 25.72 -7.50
C LYS A 136 -3.29 26.15 -8.62
N ASP A 137 -2.96 27.22 -9.33
CA ASP A 137 -3.75 27.71 -10.47
C ASP A 137 -3.83 26.65 -11.57
N LEU A 138 -2.70 26.01 -11.91
CA LEU A 138 -2.65 24.92 -12.88
C LEU A 138 -3.54 23.74 -12.49
N LEU A 139 -3.51 23.31 -11.22
CA LEU A 139 -4.34 22.19 -10.74
C LEU A 139 -5.83 22.55 -10.72
N ASN A 140 -6.16 23.79 -10.36
CA ASN A 140 -7.54 24.30 -10.40
C ASN A 140 -8.06 24.35 -11.84
N ASP A 141 -7.28 24.90 -12.77
CA ASP A 141 -7.64 24.98 -14.19
C ASP A 141 -7.72 23.60 -14.85
N PHE A 142 -6.89 22.65 -14.42
CA PHE A 142 -6.91 21.29 -14.93
C PHE A 142 -8.19 20.53 -14.53
N ASP A 143 -8.79 20.85 -13.38
CA ASP A 143 -9.99 20.21 -12.82
C ASP A 143 -9.90 18.66 -12.84
N LEU A 144 -8.88 18.13 -12.16
CA LEU A 144 -8.62 16.68 -12.12
C LEU A 144 -9.84 15.88 -11.66
N TYR A 145 -10.57 16.38 -10.66
CA TYR A 145 -11.78 15.74 -10.16
C TYR A 145 -12.89 15.72 -11.22
N GLY A 146 -13.20 16.85 -11.86
CA GLY A 146 -14.24 16.92 -12.89
C GLY A 146 -13.94 16.03 -14.10
N ARG A 147 -12.66 15.91 -14.48
CA ARG A 147 -12.20 14.97 -15.51
C ARG A 147 -12.39 13.51 -15.09
N CYS A 148 -11.96 13.14 -13.89
CA CYS A 148 -12.17 11.80 -13.33
C CYS A 148 -13.66 11.43 -13.24
N PHE A 149 -14.50 12.38 -12.84
CA PHE A 149 -15.95 12.20 -12.76
C PHE A 149 -16.59 12.03 -14.15
N SER A 150 -16.17 12.82 -15.12
CA SER A 150 -16.62 12.69 -16.51
C SER A 150 -16.20 11.36 -17.12
N ALA A 151 -14.98 10.91 -16.82
CA ALA A 151 -14.49 9.58 -17.18
C ALA A 151 -15.33 8.47 -16.55
N TYR A 152 -15.63 8.56 -15.24
CA TYR A 152 -16.52 7.62 -14.56
C TYR A 152 -17.88 7.50 -15.25
N LYS A 153 -18.56 8.63 -15.50
CA LYS A 153 -19.86 8.65 -16.20
C LYS A 153 -19.79 8.01 -17.57
N SER A 154 -18.78 8.37 -18.37
CA SER A 154 -18.57 7.79 -19.70
C SER A 154 -18.33 6.27 -19.64
N VAL A 155 -17.67 5.76 -18.59
CA VAL A 155 -17.53 4.31 -18.37
C VAL A 155 -18.88 3.70 -18.01
N GLN A 156 -19.64 4.29 -17.08
CA GLN A 156 -20.97 3.76 -16.71
C GLN A 156 -21.92 3.71 -17.91
N GLU A 157 -21.96 4.74 -18.74
CA GLU A 157 -22.75 4.79 -19.97
C GLU A 157 -22.38 3.66 -20.94
N GLN A 158 -21.09 3.34 -21.07
CA GLN A 158 -20.61 2.22 -21.90
C GLN A 158 -20.97 0.85 -21.30
N LEU A 159 -21.19 0.74 -19.99
CA LEU A 159 -21.62 -0.50 -19.34
C LEU A 159 -23.12 -0.76 -19.46
N VAL A 160 -23.92 0.26 -19.77
CA VAL A 160 -25.39 0.12 -19.90
C VAL A 160 -25.71 -0.85 -21.03
N GLY A 161 -26.47 -1.91 -20.71
CA GLY A 161 -26.92 -2.89 -21.69
C GLY A 161 -25.89 -3.94 -22.09
N LEU A 162 -24.67 -3.90 -21.53
CA LEU A 162 -23.70 -5.00 -21.69
C LEU A 162 -24.10 -6.21 -20.86
N ASN A 163 -24.01 -7.38 -21.46
CA ASN A 163 -24.15 -8.66 -20.76
C ASN A 163 -22.81 -9.41 -20.80
N SER A 164 -22.45 -10.04 -19.69
CA SER A 164 -21.29 -10.93 -19.53
C SER A 164 -21.13 -12.01 -20.62
N SER A 165 -22.22 -12.38 -21.31
CA SER A 165 -22.23 -13.38 -22.37
C SER A 165 -21.98 -12.82 -23.79
N THR A 166 -21.81 -11.50 -23.95
CA THR A 166 -21.54 -10.91 -25.28
C THR A 166 -20.06 -11.01 -25.63
N SER A 167 -19.76 -11.11 -26.93
CA SER A 167 -18.39 -11.03 -27.46
C SER A 167 -17.79 -9.62 -27.39
N ASP A 168 -18.52 -8.67 -26.79
CA ASP A 168 -18.30 -7.23 -26.88
C ASP A 168 -17.55 -6.68 -25.65
N ILE A 169 -16.98 -7.56 -24.83
CA ILE A 169 -16.20 -7.16 -23.65
C ILE A 169 -14.71 -7.49 -23.78
N TYR A 170 -13.87 -6.83 -22.97
CA TYR A 170 -12.44 -7.12 -22.94
C TYR A 170 -12.22 -8.46 -22.24
N ALA A 171 -11.23 -9.22 -22.72
CA ALA A 171 -10.81 -10.46 -22.08
C ALA A 171 -9.31 -10.40 -21.73
N PRO A 172 -8.88 -10.92 -20.57
CA PRO A 172 -7.47 -11.01 -20.23
C PRO A 172 -6.79 -12.14 -21.04
N ASP A 173 -5.63 -11.84 -21.64
CA ASP A 173 -4.68 -12.81 -22.18
C ASP A 173 -3.45 -12.84 -21.27
N LEU A 174 -3.25 -13.96 -20.58
CA LEU A 174 -2.10 -14.19 -19.70
C LEU A 174 -0.99 -14.89 -20.47
N ARG A 175 0.20 -14.31 -20.46
CA ARG A 175 1.42 -14.93 -21.02
C ARG A 175 2.49 -15.03 -19.96
N LYS A 176 3.12 -16.21 -19.89
CA LYS A 176 4.30 -16.46 -19.06
C LYS A 176 5.55 -16.15 -19.88
N VAL A 177 6.32 -15.14 -19.47
CA VAL A 177 7.50 -14.66 -20.19
C VAL A 177 8.79 -15.07 -19.46
N SER A 178 9.63 -15.86 -20.13
CA SER A 178 10.93 -16.34 -19.59
C SER A 178 11.90 -15.20 -19.30
N GLU A 179 12.81 -15.40 -18.32
CA GLU A 179 13.87 -14.44 -17.97
C GLU A 179 14.84 -14.18 -19.12
N ASP A 180 15.19 -15.23 -19.84
CA ASP A 180 16.10 -15.17 -20.99
C ASP A 180 15.42 -14.67 -22.27
N ASN A 181 14.16 -14.25 -22.21
CA ASN A 181 13.45 -13.78 -23.40
C ASN A 181 13.92 -12.37 -23.79
N ASN A 182 14.62 -12.27 -24.93
CA ASN A 182 15.10 -11.03 -25.52
C ASN A 182 13.99 -10.01 -25.85
N SER A 183 12.74 -10.46 -26.00
CA SER A 183 11.59 -9.60 -26.27
C SER A 183 11.04 -8.88 -25.03
N ARG A 184 11.63 -9.06 -23.85
CA ARG A 184 11.22 -8.35 -22.62
C ARG A 184 11.31 -6.85 -22.81
N SER A 185 10.27 -6.13 -22.40
CA SER A 185 10.31 -4.66 -22.32
C SER A 185 11.37 -4.19 -21.31
N ASN A 186 11.77 -2.92 -21.39
CA ASN A 186 12.73 -2.33 -20.43
C ASN A 186 12.24 -2.44 -18.98
N TYR A 187 10.93 -2.41 -18.75
CA TYR A 187 10.33 -2.66 -17.45
C TYR A 187 10.44 -4.13 -17.04
N GLN A 188 10.06 -5.06 -17.92
CA GLN A 188 10.12 -6.51 -17.65
C GLN A 188 11.54 -7.02 -17.37
N LYS A 189 12.57 -6.40 -17.98
CA LYS A 189 13.98 -6.71 -17.68
C LYS A 189 14.39 -6.39 -16.23
N ARG A 190 13.64 -5.53 -15.54
CA ARG A 190 13.86 -5.22 -14.12
C ARG A 190 13.25 -6.28 -13.21
N ILE A 191 12.29 -7.06 -13.69
CA ILE A 191 11.63 -8.12 -12.92
C ILE A 191 12.56 -9.33 -12.84
N GLN A 192 12.91 -9.75 -11.62
CA GLN A 192 13.69 -10.95 -11.37
C GLN A 192 12.82 -12.21 -11.53
N GLY A 193 13.30 -13.16 -12.33
CA GLY A 193 12.57 -14.40 -12.63
C GLY A 193 11.51 -14.24 -13.70
N LEU A 194 10.58 -15.21 -13.75
CA LEU A 194 9.49 -15.28 -14.72
C LEU A 194 8.50 -14.12 -14.55
N VAL A 195 7.93 -13.65 -15.66
CA VAL A 195 6.94 -12.56 -15.68
C VAL A 195 5.57 -13.08 -16.12
N ALA A 196 4.53 -12.72 -15.39
CA ALA A 196 3.15 -12.80 -15.84
C ALA A 196 2.82 -11.49 -16.58
N GLN A 197 2.67 -11.58 -17.90
CA GLN A 197 2.20 -10.48 -18.74
C GLN A 197 0.70 -10.65 -18.96
N ILE A 198 -0.08 -9.63 -18.59
CA ILE A 198 -1.53 -9.60 -18.75
C ILE A 198 -1.88 -8.54 -19.80
N THR A 199 -2.46 -8.98 -20.91
CA THR A 199 -2.90 -8.08 -22.00
C THR A 199 -4.43 -8.07 -22.08
N ALA A 200 -5.03 -6.89 -22.16
CA ALA A 200 -6.46 -6.78 -22.46
C ALA A 200 -6.71 -6.99 -23.96
N VAL A 201 -7.35 -8.11 -24.31
CA VAL A 201 -7.75 -8.44 -25.67
C VAL A 201 -9.06 -7.73 -25.98
N ARG A 202 -9.07 -6.97 -27.09
CA ARG A 202 -10.27 -6.30 -27.58
C ARG A 202 -11.30 -7.31 -28.09
N PRO A 203 -12.60 -6.98 -27.96
CA PRO A 203 -13.68 -7.64 -28.69
C PRO A 203 -13.36 -7.86 -30.18
N ARG A 204 -13.73 -9.02 -30.72
CA ARG A 204 -13.55 -9.33 -32.15
C ARG A 204 -14.73 -8.78 -32.95
N GLY A 205 -14.61 -7.56 -33.48
CA GLY A 205 -15.54 -6.96 -34.44
C GLY A 205 -14.93 -5.73 -35.13
N SER A 206 -15.11 -5.58 -36.44
CA SER A 206 -14.44 -4.52 -37.23
C SER A 206 -15.03 -3.12 -37.03
N GLN A 207 -16.33 -3.01 -36.71
CA GLN A 207 -17.01 -1.73 -36.51
C GLN A 207 -16.76 -1.11 -35.12
N MET A 208 -16.55 -1.92 -34.07
CA MET A 208 -16.38 -1.43 -32.69
C MET A 208 -14.92 -1.22 -32.25
N ARG A 209 -13.92 -1.57 -33.08
CA ARG A 209 -12.50 -1.39 -32.73
C ARG A 209 -12.09 0.06 -32.44
N LYS A 210 -12.84 1.05 -32.96
CA LYS A 210 -12.62 2.48 -32.69
C LYS A 210 -13.12 2.90 -31.30
N GLU A 211 -14.12 2.22 -30.76
CA GLU A 211 -14.71 2.49 -29.45
C GLU A 211 -13.90 1.82 -28.32
N TYR A 212 -13.09 0.82 -28.65
CA TYR A 212 -12.21 0.11 -27.73
C TYR A 212 -10.74 0.52 -27.86
N PRO A 213 -10.24 1.51 -27.08
CA PRO A 213 -8.85 1.92 -27.11
C PRO A 213 -7.89 0.79 -26.66
N PRO A 214 -6.61 0.81 -27.07
CA PRO A 214 -5.63 -0.11 -26.51
C PRO A 214 -5.45 0.16 -25.01
N CYS A 215 -5.39 -0.91 -24.22
CA CYS A 215 -4.95 -0.83 -22.83
C CYS A 215 -3.52 -1.37 -22.73
N PRO A 216 -2.60 -0.68 -22.04
CA PRO A 216 -1.27 -1.21 -21.76
C PRO A 216 -1.35 -2.56 -21.05
N SER A 217 -0.35 -3.42 -21.29
CA SER A 217 -0.27 -4.71 -20.61
C SER A 217 0.34 -4.55 -19.23
N ALA A 218 -0.27 -5.16 -18.21
CA ALA A 218 0.35 -5.27 -16.89
C ALA A 218 1.45 -6.33 -16.91
N SER A 219 2.52 -6.10 -16.16
CA SER A 219 3.60 -7.08 -15.97
C SER A 219 3.93 -7.23 -14.50
N ILE A 220 3.61 -8.38 -13.91
CA ILE A 220 3.96 -8.70 -12.52
C ILE A 220 4.88 -9.92 -12.47
N PRO A 221 5.69 -10.09 -11.41
CA PRO A 221 6.46 -11.33 -11.24
C PRO A 221 5.52 -12.54 -11.20
N TRP A 222 5.91 -13.65 -11.82
CA TRP A 222 5.11 -14.87 -11.84
C TRP A 222 4.82 -15.39 -10.43
N VAL A 223 5.76 -15.22 -9.51
CA VAL A 223 5.57 -15.59 -8.09
C VAL A 223 4.44 -14.80 -7.42
N VAL A 224 4.16 -13.58 -7.88
CA VAL A 224 3.02 -12.78 -7.42
C VAL A 224 1.72 -13.34 -8.03
N TRP A 225 1.73 -13.74 -9.29
CA TRP A 225 0.56 -14.42 -9.90
C TRP A 225 0.20 -15.72 -9.16
N ASP A 226 1.21 -16.55 -8.84
CA ASP A 226 1.01 -17.77 -8.03
C ASP A 226 0.53 -17.44 -6.61
N LYS A 227 0.97 -16.31 -6.03
CA LYS A 227 0.48 -15.81 -4.74
C LYS A 227 -1.00 -15.46 -4.82
N LEU A 228 -1.40 -14.69 -5.84
CA LEU A 228 -2.81 -14.33 -6.08
C LEU A 228 -3.68 -15.57 -6.26
N PHE A 229 -3.20 -16.60 -6.96
CA PHE A 229 -3.93 -17.86 -7.13
C PHE A 229 -4.19 -18.54 -5.78
N ARG A 230 -3.18 -18.69 -4.94
CA ARG A 230 -3.34 -19.30 -3.61
C ARG A 230 -4.27 -18.51 -2.71
N SER A 231 -4.15 -17.18 -2.70
CA SER A 231 -5.06 -16.32 -1.94
C SER A 231 -6.48 -16.42 -2.45
N TYR A 232 -6.65 -16.44 -3.77
CA TYR A 232 -7.95 -16.67 -4.38
C TYR A 232 -8.53 -17.99 -3.88
N GLU A 233 -7.83 -19.12 -3.99
CA GLU A 233 -8.33 -20.44 -3.57
C GLU A 233 -8.93 -20.47 -2.15
N VAL A 234 -8.48 -19.58 -1.26
CA VAL A 234 -9.02 -19.46 0.11
C VAL A 234 -10.18 -18.46 0.21
N PHE A 235 -10.08 -17.29 -0.44
CA PHE A 235 -11.00 -16.18 -0.19
C PHE A 235 -12.05 -15.96 -1.28
N GLY A 236 -11.81 -16.39 -2.52
CA GLY A 236 -12.61 -16.04 -3.70
C GLY A 236 -13.64 -17.08 -4.16
N PRO A 237 -13.29 -18.37 -4.37
CA PRO A 237 -14.12 -19.36 -5.05
C PRO A 237 -15.49 -19.58 -4.44
N ALA A 238 -15.63 -19.45 -3.12
CA ALA A 238 -16.91 -19.65 -2.45
C ALA A 238 -17.95 -18.62 -2.92
N PHE A 239 -17.56 -17.35 -2.98
CA PHE A 239 -18.40 -16.28 -3.50
C PHE A 239 -18.62 -16.44 -5.01
N ASP A 240 -17.54 -16.53 -5.79
CA ASP A 240 -17.65 -16.56 -7.25
C ASP A 240 -18.39 -17.81 -7.74
N GLY A 241 -18.19 -18.97 -7.12
CA GLY A 241 -18.89 -20.21 -7.46
C GLY A 241 -20.38 -20.18 -7.12
N HIS A 242 -20.78 -19.41 -6.10
CA HIS A 242 -22.19 -19.22 -5.75
C HIS A 242 -22.92 -18.33 -6.75
N TYR A 243 -22.29 -17.23 -7.19
CA TYR A 243 -22.94 -16.21 -8.01
C TYR A 243 -22.68 -16.34 -9.52
N PHE A 244 -21.57 -16.96 -9.93
CA PHE A 244 -21.09 -17.03 -11.32
C PHE A 244 -20.78 -18.45 -11.78
N ALA A 245 -21.72 -19.37 -11.54
CA ALA A 245 -21.57 -20.80 -11.87
C ALA A 245 -21.32 -21.11 -13.37
N SER A 246 -21.54 -20.14 -14.27
CA SER A 246 -21.25 -20.26 -15.70
C SER A 246 -19.75 -20.14 -16.03
N PHE A 247 -18.95 -19.59 -15.12
CA PHE A 247 -17.50 -19.45 -15.27
C PHE A 247 -16.80 -20.57 -14.52
N SER A 248 -15.74 -21.11 -15.12
CA SER A 248 -14.85 -21.99 -14.37
C SER A 248 -14.13 -21.19 -13.28
N ARG A 249 -13.73 -21.88 -12.21
CA ARG A 249 -12.91 -21.30 -11.14
C ARG A 249 -11.68 -20.57 -11.69
N ASP A 250 -10.98 -21.18 -12.63
CA ASP A 250 -9.77 -20.62 -13.23
C ASP A 250 -10.10 -19.38 -14.10
N GLN A 251 -11.27 -19.33 -14.74
CA GLN A 251 -11.74 -18.13 -15.44
C GLN A 251 -12.00 -17.00 -14.45
N CYS A 252 -12.78 -17.24 -13.38
CA CYS A 252 -13.05 -16.23 -12.35
C CYS A 252 -11.74 -15.68 -11.77
N PHE A 253 -10.84 -16.58 -11.36
CA PHE A 253 -9.51 -16.20 -10.90
C PHE A 253 -8.77 -15.31 -11.90
N THR A 254 -8.69 -15.73 -13.17
CA THR A 254 -7.94 -15.01 -14.20
C THR A 254 -8.48 -13.59 -14.39
N TYR A 255 -9.81 -13.44 -14.44
CA TYR A 255 -10.45 -12.12 -14.53
C TYR A 255 -10.16 -11.26 -13.30
N ARG A 256 -10.35 -11.78 -12.08
CA ARG A 256 -10.09 -11.05 -10.82
C ARG A 256 -8.63 -10.61 -10.70
N ALA A 257 -7.69 -11.53 -10.96
CA ALA A 257 -6.26 -11.28 -10.84
C ALA A 257 -5.77 -10.30 -11.91
N ALA A 258 -6.30 -10.39 -13.13
CA ALA A 258 -6.01 -9.44 -14.20
C ALA A 258 -6.51 -8.03 -13.86
N THR A 259 -7.71 -7.90 -13.27
CA THR A 259 -8.26 -6.62 -12.79
C THR A 259 -7.34 -6.00 -11.73
N ALA A 260 -6.96 -6.76 -10.70
CA ALA A 260 -6.06 -6.27 -9.65
C ALA A 260 -4.68 -5.88 -10.21
N ALA A 261 -4.11 -6.69 -11.11
CA ALA A 261 -2.82 -6.39 -11.74
C ALA A 261 -2.86 -5.10 -12.56
N LEU A 262 -3.90 -4.91 -13.39
CA LEU A 262 -4.09 -3.70 -14.17
C LEU A 262 -4.26 -2.47 -13.27
N ARG A 263 -5.08 -2.57 -12.23
CA ARG A 263 -5.35 -1.48 -11.29
C ARG A 263 -4.07 -0.95 -10.63
N TYR A 264 -3.24 -1.85 -10.12
CA TYR A 264 -2.03 -1.47 -9.38
C TYR A 264 -0.84 -1.16 -10.28
N GLU A 265 -0.62 -1.93 -11.35
CA GLU A 265 0.57 -1.75 -12.21
C GLU A 265 0.36 -0.64 -13.25
N VAL A 266 -0.80 -0.61 -13.92
CA VAL A 266 -1.10 0.39 -14.96
C VAL A 266 -1.86 1.59 -14.38
N GLY A 267 -2.89 1.33 -13.58
CA GLY A 267 -3.77 2.34 -12.99
C GLY A 267 -3.02 3.25 -12.02
N LEU A 268 -2.51 2.73 -10.90
CA LEU A 268 -1.77 3.53 -9.93
C LEU A 268 -0.36 3.91 -10.41
N PHE A 269 0.40 2.98 -10.98
CA PHE A 269 1.76 3.25 -11.49
C PHE A 269 2.72 3.82 -10.41
N THR A 270 2.55 3.44 -9.14
CA THR A 270 3.29 4.00 -7.99
C THR A 270 4.43 3.07 -7.57
N GLY A 271 5.58 3.18 -8.24
CA GLY A 271 6.75 2.34 -7.93
C GLY A 271 7.28 2.45 -6.49
N SER A 272 7.08 3.60 -5.83
CA SER A 272 7.45 3.84 -4.42
C SER A 272 6.49 3.18 -3.43
N LEU A 273 5.24 2.90 -3.82
CA LEU A 273 4.22 2.26 -2.97
C LEU A 273 4.26 0.73 -3.05
N GLN A 274 5.19 0.18 -3.83
CA GLN A 274 5.44 -1.25 -3.97
C GLN A 274 6.61 -1.72 -3.10
N LEU A 275 7.15 -0.82 -2.27
CA LEU A 275 8.17 -1.11 -1.28
C LEU A 275 7.51 -1.69 -0.03
N CYS A 276 7.98 -2.84 0.39
CA CYS A 276 7.56 -3.51 1.61
C CYS A 276 8.71 -3.43 2.62
N ALA A 277 8.37 -3.47 3.90
CA ALA A 277 9.33 -3.74 4.96
C ALA A 277 10.06 -5.06 4.69
N ASP A 278 11.18 -5.27 5.39
CA ASP A 278 11.99 -6.46 5.24
C ASP A 278 11.14 -7.72 5.40
N VAL A 279 11.10 -8.55 4.35
CA VAL A 279 10.33 -9.79 4.35
C VAL A 279 10.91 -10.76 5.38
N ALA A 280 12.20 -10.70 5.68
CA ALA A 280 12.81 -11.51 6.73
C ALA A 280 12.27 -11.12 8.11
N LEU A 281 12.08 -9.81 8.37
CA LEU A 281 11.47 -9.30 9.60
C LEU A 281 10.04 -9.82 9.76
N LYS A 282 9.19 -9.68 8.73
CA LYS A 282 7.79 -10.15 8.80
C LYS A 282 7.70 -11.66 9.01
N ARG A 283 8.55 -12.45 8.33
CA ARG A 283 8.62 -13.90 8.55
C ARG A 283 9.08 -14.26 9.95
N HIS A 284 10.05 -13.52 10.49
CA HIS A 284 10.53 -13.76 11.84
C HIS A 284 9.41 -13.52 12.87
N LEU A 285 8.67 -12.41 12.72
CA LEU A 285 7.54 -12.06 13.58
C LEU A 285 6.42 -13.10 13.49
N ASP A 286 6.05 -13.52 12.27
CA ASP A 286 5.06 -14.58 12.07
C ASP A 286 5.55 -15.92 12.65
N PHE A 287 6.78 -16.34 12.37
CA PHE A 287 7.39 -17.55 12.94
C PHE A 287 7.37 -17.55 14.47
N ARG A 288 7.61 -16.39 15.08
CA ARG A 288 7.59 -16.22 16.53
C ARG A 288 6.18 -16.35 17.11
N GLY A 289 5.14 -16.20 16.29
CA GLY A 289 3.75 -16.49 16.65
C GLY A 289 2.79 -15.33 16.45
N TYR A 290 3.23 -14.18 15.93
CA TYR A 290 2.34 -13.08 15.57
C TYR A 290 1.48 -13.42 14.35
N HIS A 291 0.21 -13.02 14.35
CA HIS A 291 -0.57 -12.94 13.13
C HIS A 291 -0.38 -11.54 12.52
N VAL A 292 0.33 -11.48 11.40
CA VAL A 292 0.76 -10.22 10.77
C VAL A 292 -0.30 -9.73 9.79
N ILE A 293 -0.78 -8.50 9.96
CA ILE A 293 -1.72 -7.84 9.06
C ILE A 293 -1.11 -6.52 8.57
N ASP A 294 -0.89 -6.42 7.26
CA ASP A 294 -0.39 -5.19 6.64
C ASP A 294 -1.52 -4.15 6.53
N LEU A 295 -1.35 -2.99 7.15
CA LEU A 295 -2.33 -1.90 7.15
C LEU A 295 -2.33 -1.09 5.84
N CYS A 296 -1.22 -1.04 5.12
CA CYS A 296 -1.12 -0.31 3.85
C CYS A 296 -0.54 -1.20 2.79
N SER A 297 -1.42 -1.94 2.11
CA SER A 297 -0.98 -2.96 1.17
C SER A 297 -1.94 -3.15 -0.01
N SER A 298 -1.64 -4.16 -0.80
CA SER A 298 -2.38 -4.64 -1.96
C SER A 298 -2.20 -6.15 -2.07
N PRO A 299 -3.06 -6.85 -2.84
CA PRO A 299 -2.83 -8.26 -3.16
C PRO A 299 -1.43 -8.54 -3.73
N ILE A 300 -0.78 -7.56 -4.37
CA ILE A 300 0.53 -7.69 -5.00
C ILE A 300 1.66 -7.66 -3.97
N ASN A 301 1.64 -6.73 -3.01
CA ASN A 301 2.76 -6.49 -2.08
C ASN A 301 2.52 -6.99 -0.64
N ALA A 302 1.29 -7.37 -0.28
CA ALA A 302 0.99 -7.89 1.05
C ALA A 302 1.80 -9.13 1.40
N TYR A 303 2.24 -9.16 2.66
CA TYR A 303 2.77 -10.34 3.32
C TYR A 303 1.64 -11.33 3.58
N MET A 304 1.69 -12.48 2.90
CA MET A 304 0.67 -13.52 2.90
C MET A 304 1.27 -14.88 3.28
N ASP A 305 2.22 -14.89 4.22
CA ASP A 305 3.01 -16.07 4.63
C ASP A 305 3.82 -16.75 3.50
N PHE A 306 4.29 -15.97 2.51
CA PHE A 306 5.17 -16.47 1.44
C PHE A 306 6.16 -15.38 0.96
N PRO A 307 7.40 -15.67 0.46
CA PRO A 307 7.96 -16.95 -0.04
C PRO A 307 8.96 -17.77 0.78
N GLN A 308 9.06 -19.08 0.46
CA GLN A 308 10.25 -19.87 0.78
C GLN A 308 11.51 -19.16 0.24
N MET A 309 12.56 -19.04 1.04
CA MET A 309 13.90 -18.73 0.51
C MET A 309 14.40 -19.94 -0.30
N GLY A 310 14.16 -19.91 -1.60
CA GLY A 310 14.61 -20.92 -2.55
C GLY A 310 13.88 -20.70 -3.87
N SER A 311 14.31 -19.78 -4.73
CA SER A 311 15.51 -19.92 -5.55
C SER A 311 16.14 -18.56 -5.85
N PHE A 312 16.43 -17.77 -4.82
CA PHE A 312 17.23 -16.57 -4.99
C PHE A 312 18.66 -17.03 -5.27
N ARG A 313 19.04 -17.12 -6.55
CA ARG A 313 20.46 -16.97 -6.89
C ARG A 313 20.77 -15.49 -6.64
N PRO A 314 21.57 -15.14 -5.62
CA PRO A 314 22.17 -13.82 -5.64
C PRO A 314 22.97 -13.77 -6.93
N LYS A 315 22.66 -12.81 -7.82
CA LYS A 315 23.72 -12.35 -8.71
C LYS A 315 24.75 -11.75 -7.76
N VAL A 316 25.81 -12.52 -7.54
CA VAL A 316 26.99 -12.07 -6.82
C VAL A 316 27.53 -10.91 -7.63
N ASP A 317 27.15 -9.69 -7.28
CA ASP A 317 27.97 -8.54 -7.58
C ASP A 317 29.20 -8.69 -6.68
N SER A 318 30.24 -9.25 -7.28
CA SER A 318 31.54 -9.51 -6.68
C SER A 318 32.22 -8.18 -6.35
N SER A 319 31.88 -7.56 -5.21
CA SER A 319 32.73 -6.60 -4.49
C SER A 319 32.07 -6.07 -3.20
N SER A 320 31.78 -6.92 -2.22
CA SER A 320 31.82 -6.53 -0.79
C SER A 320 31.67 -7.75 0.12
N GLY A 321 32.72 -8.02 0.90
CA GLY A 321 32.84 -9.20 1.77
C GLY A 321 32.15 -9.04 3.12
N ALA A 322 30.82 -8.83 3.13
CA ALA A 322 30.03 -8.95 4.35
C ALA A 322 29.04 -10.12 4.19
N PRO A 323 29.16 -11.19 4.99
CA PRO A 323 28.17 -12.27 4.95
C PRO A 323 26.86 -11.75 5.54
N ALA A 324 25.82 -11.67 4.71
CA ALA A 324 24.46 -11.54 5.22
C ALA A 324 24.18 -12.69 6.20
N PRO A 325 23.45 -12.47 7.30
CA PRO A 325 23.15 -13.51 8.27
C PRO A 325 22.52 -14.69 7.53
N ARG A 326 23.23 -15.82 7.55
CA ARG A 326 22.72 -17.09 7.05
C ARG A 326 21.63 -17.53 8.02
N LEU A 327 20.38 -17.21 7.71
CA LEU A 327 19.26 -17.98 8.22
C LEU A 327 19.52 -19.44 7.80
N THR A 328 19.92 -20.25 8.77
CA THR A 328 20.17 -21.67 8.59
C THR A 328 18.92 -22.31 7.97
N GLN A 329 19.17 -23.15 6.97
CA GLN A 329 18.17 -23.78 6.11
C GLN A 329 17.34 -24.86 6.84
N GLU A 330 17.28 -24.81 8.17
CA GLU A 330 16.72 -25.86 9.06
C GLU A 330 15.40 -25.45 9.73
N GLY A 331 14.76 -24.39 9.25
CA GLY A 331 13.39 -24.01 9.65
C GLY A 331 12.32 -24.85 8.97
N CYS A 332 12.16 -26.10 9.41
CA CYS A 332 10.92 -26.90 9.36
C CYS A 332 10.12 -26.94 8.04
N LEU A 333 10.45 -27.92 7.19
CA LEU A 333 9.42 -28.74 6.55
C LEU A 333 8.74 -29.60 7.62
N ASN A 334 7.91 -29.00 8.48
CA ASN A 334 6.89 -29.77 9.17
C ASN A 334 5.77 -30.02 8.16
N HIS A 335 5.96 -31.13 7.45
CA HIS A 335 4.96 -31.85 6.68
C HIS A 335 3.86 -32.38 7.61
N ASP A 336 3.06 -31.49 8.17
CA ASP A 336 1.67 -31.80 8.47
C ASP A 336 0.82 -31.03 7.47
N LYS A 337 -0.10 -31.74 6.82
CA LYS A 337 -0.99 -31.25 5.75
C LYS A 337 -2.01 -30.21 6.26
N LYS A 338 -1.59 -29.18 6.99
CA LYS A 338 -2.41 -28.01 7.27
C LYS A 338 -2.33 -27.10 6.05
N VAL A 339 -3.49 -26.85 5.45
CA VAL A 339 -3.65 -25.79 4.46
C VAL A 339 -3.17 -24.49 5.11
N ILE A 340 -2.07 -23.93 4.61
CA ILE A 340 -1.58 -22.62 5.07
C ILE A 340 -2.57 -21.59 4.55
N VAL A 341 -3.37 -21.03 5.45
CA VAL A 341 -4.30 -19.94 5.16
C VAL A 341 -3.47 -18.65 5.03
N PRO A 342 -3.49 -17.96 3.88
CA PRO A 342 -2.75 -16.71 3.72
C PRO A 342 -3.20 -15.64 4.72
N ASN A 343 -2.27 -14.79 5.18
CA ASN A 343 -2.63 -13.65 6.02
C ASN A 343 -3.54 -12.65 5.28
N ARG A 344 -4.39 -11.98 6.07
CA ARG A 344 -5.25 -10.88 5.62
C ARG A 344 -4.46 -9.58 5.61
N PHE A 345 -4.95 -8.59 4.87
CA PHE A 345 -4.31 -7.27 4.75
C PHE A 345 -5.35 -6.18 4.51
N CYS A 346 -5.01 -4.95 4.83
CA CYS A 346 -5.79 -3.78 4.44
C CYS A 346 -5.33 -3.26 3.09
N SER A 347 -6.26 -2.78 2.28
CA SER A 347 -5.95 -2.17 0.98
C SER A 347 -6.91 -1.05 0.61
N ALA A 348 -6.50 -0.26 -0.37
CA ALA A 348 -7.29 0.85 -0.89
C ALA A 348 -8.54 0.38 -1.65
N PHE A 349 -8.45 -0.74 -2.39
CA PHE A 349 -9.47 -1.15 -3.34
C PHE A 349 -10.18 -2.44 -2.93
N TYR A 350 -11.06 -2.34 -1.94
CA TYR A 350 -11.76 -3.51 -1.39
C TYR A 350 -12.57 -4.28 -2.44
N ASP A 351 -13.15 -3.58 -3.43
CA ASP A 351 -13.94 -4.16 -4.51
C ASP A 351 -13.15 -5.17 -5.37
N THR A 352 -11.85 -4.97 -5.56
CA THR A 352 -10.98 -5.92 -6.27
C THR A 352 -10.21 -6.84 -5.34
N ASP A 353 -9.86 -6.36 -4.17
CA ASP A 353 -8.83 -6.99 -3.36
C ASP A 353 -9.41 -7.98 -2.33
N SER A 354 -10.71 -7.86 -2.03
CA SER A 354 -11.42 -8.75 -1.10
C SER A 354 -11.31 -10.23 -1.51
N TYR A 355 -11.35 -10.52 -2.81
CA TYR A 355 -11.15 -11.86 -3.38
C TYR A 355 -9.76 -12.46 -3.13
N PHE A 356 -8.81 -11.65 -2.64
CA PHE A 356 -7.45 -12.06 -2.33
C PHE A 356 -7.10 -11.91 -0.86
N GLY A 357 -8.06 -11.58 0.01
CA GLY A 357 -7.86 -11.48 1.45
C GLY A 357 -7.81 -10.06 2.01
N SER A 358 -8.20 -9.04 1.22
CA SER A 358 -8.34 -7.68 1.75
C SER A 358 -9.47 -7.61 2.78
N ILE A 359 -9.25 -6.87 3.86
CA ILE A 359 -10.26 -6.49 4.87
C ILE A 359 -10.69 -5.02 4.74
N GLY A 360 -10.28 -4.37 3.64
CA GLY A 360 -10.66 -3.00 3.31
C GLY A 360 -9.66 -1.96 3.79
N ASN A 361 -10.12 -0.71 3.85
CA ASN A 361 -9.28 0.44 4.16
C ASN A 361 -8.87 0.46 5.64
N ALA A 362 -7.58 0.55 5.93
CA ALA A 362 -7.05 0.57 7.30
C ALA A 362 -7.61 1.69 8.19
N LEU A 363 -8.09 2.79 7.61
CA LEU A 363 -8.74 3.85 8.37
C LEU A 363 -10.08 3.44 8.98
N ASN A 364 -10.72 2.41 8.43
CA ASN A 364 -12.02 1.91 8.88
C ASN A 364 -11.91 0.62 9.71
N VAL A 365 -10.73 0.00 9.76
CA VAL A 365 -10.49 -1.26 10.47
C VAL A 365 -10.35 -1.00 11.97
N ASP A 366 -11.21 -1.63 12.76
CA ASP A 366 -11.12 -1.64 14.23
C ASP A 366 -10.28 -2.83 14.72
N SER A 367 -9.15 -2.53 15.33
CA SER A 367 -8.18 -3.54 15.79
C SER A 367 -8.73 -4.42 16.93
N ALA A 368 -9.63 -3.89 17.77
CA ALA A 368 -10.30 -4.66 18.80
C ALA A 368 -11.25 -5.69 18.18
N SER A 369 -12.10 -5.25 17.25
CA SER A 369 -13.00 -6.14 16.50
C SER A 369 -12.26 -7.24 15.72
N LEU A 370 -11.10 -6.94 15.13
CA LEU A 370 -10.28 -7.94 14.45
C LEU A 370 -9.78 -9.05 15.39
N TYR A 371 -9.39 -8.69 16.61
CA TYR A 371 -8.90 -9.66 17.59
C TYR A 371 -10.03 -10.48 18.22
N ASP A 372 -11.10 -9.81 18.66
CA ASP A 372 -12.14 -10.42 19.50
C ASP A 372 -13.23 -11.13 18.69
N LEU A 373 -13.60 -10.58 17.52
CA LEU A 373 -14.83 -10.97 16.82
C LEU A 373 -14.59 -11.71 15.51
N CYS A 374 -13.39 -11.59 14.94
CA CYS A 374 -13.11 -12.13 13.61
C CYS A 374 -12.27 -13.41 13.67
N SER A 375 -12.92 -14.53 14.01
CA SER A 375 -12.28 -15.85 13.91
C SER A 375 -11.76 -16.12 12.49
N GLU A 376 -12.44 -15.64 11.45
CA GLU A 376 -11.97 -15.77 10.05
C GLU A 376 -10.69 -14.99 9.72
N VAL A 377 -10.25 -14.09 10.61
CA VAL A 377 -9.01 -13.32 10.47
C VAL A 377 -7.95 -13.83 11.45
N ASN A 378 -8.31 -14.07 12.73
CA ASN A 378 -7.33 -14.43 13.77
C ASN A 378 -7.68 -15.73 14.52
N LEU A 379 -7.48 -16.88 13.88
CA LEU A 379 -7.59 -18.21 14.51
C LEU A 379 -6.19 -18.81 14.75
N PRO A 380 -5.82 -19.24 15.98
CA PRO A 380 -6.56 -19.26 17.25
C PRO A 380 -6.17 -18.07 18.17
N GLN A 381 -6.66 -16.85 17.90
CA GLN A 381 -6.39 -15.65 18.72
C GLN A 381 -4.89 -15.40 18.96
N ARG A 382 -4.08 -15.55 17.91
CA ARG A 382 -2.65 -15.20 17.96
C ARG A 382 -2.51 -13.71 18.29
N PRO A 383 -1.40 -13.29 18.94
CA PRO A 383 -1.07 -11.88 19.04
C PRO A 383 -1.14 -11.21 17.66
N LEU A 384 -1.95 -10.16 17.52
CA LEU A 384 -2.03 -9.42 16.27
C LEU A 384 -0.84 -8.47 16.18
N LEU A 385 -0.17 -8.48 15.03
CA LEU A 385 0.80 -7.45 14.67
C LEU A 385 0.29 -6.69 13.46
N LEU A 386 -0.06 -5.43 13.67
CA LEU A 386 -0.47 -4.53 12.61
C LEU A 386 0.77 -3.81 12.07
N THR A 387 1.20 -4.21 10.88
CA THR A 387 2.38 -3.68 10.21
C THR A 387 2.00 -2.51 9.34
N LEU A 388 2.73 -1.41 9.47
CA LEU A 388 2.58 -0.23 8.64
C LEU A 388 3.88 0.02 7.86
N ASP A 389 3.90 -0.48 6.62
CA ASP A 389 4.89 -0.16 5.62
C ASP A 389 4.47 1.15 4.97
N VAL A 390 4.91 2.28 5.53
CA VAL A 390 4.20 3.54 5.28
C VAL A 390 4.34 3.98 3.81
N PRO A 391 3.23 4.30 3.12
CA PRO A 391 3.28 4.90 1.79
C PRO A 391 4.00 6.25 1.85
N TYR A 392 4.83 6.59 0.85
CA TYR A 392 5.52 7.89 0.75
C TYR A 392 4.53 9.05 0.43
N ASP A 393 3.46 9.17 1.20
CA ASP A 393 2.32 10.07 1.05
C ASP A 393 1.97 10.66 2.43
N GLU A 394 2.23 11.95 2.62
CA GLU A 394 2.16 12.60 3.94
C GLU A 394 0.70 12.64 4.47
N ASP A 395 -0.31 12.61 3.60
CA ASP A 395 -1.71 12.66 3.98
C ASP A 395 -2.22 11.34 4.55
N ILE A 396 -1.91 10.26 3.84
CA ILE A 396 -2.28 8.91 4.27
C ILE A 396 -1.57 8.63 5.60
N CYS A 397 -0.31 9.06 5.73
CA CYS A 397 0.42 9.03 7.00
C CYS A 397 -0.36 9.75 8.09
N GLU A 398 -0.68 11.03 7.88
CA GLU A 398 -1.41 11.83 8.87
C GLU A 398 -2.64 11.10 9.39
N LEU A 399 -3.50 10.62 8.49
CA LEU A 399 -4.75 9.95 8.84
C LEU A 399 -4.50 8.66 9.63
N LEU A 400 -3.51 7.86 9.22
CA LEU A 400 -3.16 6.60 9.89
C LEU A 400 -2.54 6.83 11.26
N PHE A 401 -1.65 7.82 11.40
CA PHE A 401 -1.04 8.18 12.68
C PHE A 401 -2.09 8.74 13.65
N GLN A 402 -3.01 9.57 13.18
CA GLN A 402 -4.13 10.06 14.00
C GLN A 402 -5.05 8.92 14.44
N LYS A 403 -5.37 7.98 13.53
CA LYS A 403 -6.14 6.77 13.88
C LYS A 403 -5.40 5.94 14.92
N LEU A 404 -4.12 5.66 14.71
CA LEU A 404 -3.30 4.87 15.62
C LEU A 404 -3.22 5.52 17.02
N ALA A 405 -3.02 6.83 17.08
CA ALA A 405 -3.05 7.58 18.33
C ALA A 405 -4.39 7.42 19.06
N LYS A 406 -5.51 7.48 18.32
CA LYS A 406 -6.86 7.25 18.86
C LYS A 406 -7.05 5.81 19.32
N ASP A 407 -6.58 4.82 18.56
CA ASP A 407 -6.67 3.40 18.91
C ASP A 407 -5.91 3.13 20.22
N ILE A 408 -4.70 3.67 20.36
CA ILE A 408 -3.89 3.61 21.59
C ILE A 408 -4.63 4.20 22.79
N GLN A 409 -5.21 5.39 22.63
CA GLN A 409 -5.99 6.06 23.68
C GLN A 409 -7.25 5.27 24.08
N ASN A 410 -7.97 4.72 23.10
CA ASN A 410 -9.17 3.91 23.34
C ASN A 410 -8.83 2.61 24.08
N ILE A 411 -7.75 1.95 23.67
CA ILE A 411 -7.27 0.72 24.34
C ILE A 411 -6.85 1.02 25.78
N ALA A 412 -6.15 2.12 26.03
CA ALA A 412 -5.75 2.53 27.37
C ALA A 412 -6.96 2.84 28.29
N ALA A 413 -8.08 3.32 27.72
CA ALA A 413 -9.30 3.59 28.46
C ALA A 413 -10.13 2.33 28.77
N ALA A 414 -9.88 1.20 28.08
CA ALA A 414 -10.64 -0.02 28.25
C ALA A 414 -10.28 -0.74 29.58
N LYS A 415 -11.29 -1.05 30.40
CA LYS A 415 -11.10 -1.65 31.75
C LYS A 415 -10.80 -3.15 31.75
N GLU A 416 -11.16 -3.87 30.67
CA GLU A 416 -10.91 -5.31 30.50
C GLU A 416 -10.13 -5.53 29.21
N ILE A 417 -8.82 -5.70 29.32
CA ILE A 417 -7.96 -5.91 28.15
C ILE A 417 -7.64 -7.41 28.05
N LYS A 418 -8.34 -8.10 27.15
CA LYS A 418 -7.97 -9.42 26.61
C LYS A 418 -7.19 -9.33 25.29
N LEU A 419 -7.10 -8.13 24.71
CA LEU A 419 -6.48 -7.87 23.41
C LEU A 419 -4.95 -7.99 23.49
N SER A 420 -4.35 -8.58 22.46
CA SER A 420 -2.89 -8.56 22.23
C SER A 420 -2.61 -7.97 20.86
N VAL A 421 -2.78 -6.65 20.73
CA VAL A 421 -2.56 -5.90 19.48
C VAL A 421 -1.29 -5.08 19.59
N ASP A 422 -0.29 -5.41 18.78
CA ASP A 422 0.95 -4.67 18.64
C ASP A 422 1.02 -4.02 17.25
N TYR A 423 1.88 -3.01 17.11
CA TYR A 423 2.13 -2.31 15.84
C TYR A 423 3.61 -2.29 15.53
N LEU A 424 3.93 -2.42 14.24
CA LEU A 424 5.28 -2.22 13.71
C LEU A 424 5.22 -1.19 12.60
N LEU A 425 5.84 -0.04 12.81
CA LEU A 425 5.88 1.04 11.82
C LEU A 425 7.24 1.02 11.13
N VAL A 426 7.26 0.97 9.81
CA VAL A 426 8.47 1.08 8.98
C VAL A 426 8.33 2.30 8.10
N ILE A 427 9.05 3.36 8.45
CA ILE A 427 8.83 4.69 7.92
C ILE A 427 10.15 5.31 7.41
N PRO A 428 10.13 6.18 6.39
CA PRO A 428 11.33 6.92 6.02
C PRO A 428 11.68 7.93 7.12
N LEU A 429 12.98 8.10 7.39
CA LEU A 429 13.50 8.92 8.49
C LEU A 429 13.12 10.41 8.40
N TRP A 430 12.71 10.90 7.23
CA TRP A 430 12.34 12.30 7.03
C TRP A 430 11.14 12.77 7.85
N TRP A 431 10.40 11.87 8.52
CA TRP A 431 9.24 12.22 9.34
C TRP A 431 9.60 12.39 10.81
N ASP A 432 10.75 11.87 11.26
CA ASP A 432 11.25 11.91 12.64
C ASP A 432 10.14 11.84 13.70
N VAL A 433 9.73 10.62 14.06
CA VAL A 433 8.66 10.47 15.06
C VAL A 433 9.26 10.49 16.46
N PRO A 434 8.98 11.51 17.29
CA PRO A 434 9.64 11.68 18.58
C PRO A 434 9.08 10.71 19.62
N MET A 435 9.76 9.57 19.80
CA MET A 435 9.49 8.56 20.82
C MET A 435 10.30 8.79 22.10
N LEU A 436 9.80 8.26 23.23
CA LEU A 436 10.43 8.43 24.55
C LEU A 436 11.65 7.52 24.80
N ILE A 437 11.85 6.49 23.99
CA ILE A 437 12.97 5.56 24.14
C ILE A 437 14.15 6.00 23.28
N LYS A 438 15.36 5.58 23.66
CA LYS A 438 16.56 5.87 22.88
C LYS A 438 16.56 5.09 21.58
N LYS A 439 16.81 5.80 20.47
CA LYS A 439 16.97 5.23 19.13
C LYS A 439 18.19 4.30 19.06
N HIS A 440 17.99 3.08 18.57
CA HIS A 440 19.05 2.16 18.17
C HIS A 440 19.56 2.54 16.77
N ILE A 441 20.88 2.58 16.58
CA ILE A 441 21.50 3.03 15.32
C ILE A 441 22.07 1.83 14.57
N PHE A 442 21.67 1.66 13.31
CA PHE A 442 22.14 0.62 12.40
C PHE A 442 22.82 1.21 11.17
N MET A 443 24.12 0.92 11.01
CA MET A 443 24.95 1.44 9.92
C MET A 443 25.79 0.31 9.31
N ASP A 444 25.93 0.31 7.98
CA ASP A 444 26.73 -0.70 7.27
C ASP A 444 28.24 -0.50 7.43
N ASP A 445 28.68 0.76 7.57
CA ASP A 445 30.09 1.09 7.78
C ASP A 445 30.23 1.99 9.02
N ALA A 446 30.83 1.45 10.07
CA ALA A 446 31.14 2.19 11.29
C ALA A 446 32.14 3.34 11.06
N SER A 447 32.78 3.40 9.88
CA SER A 447 33.67 4.50 9.48
C SER A 447 32.94 5.79 9.08
N GLU A 448 31.62 5.71 8.80
CA GLU A 448 30.75 6.88 8.58
C GLU A 448 30.38 7.60 9.90
N LEU A 449 30.65 6.98 11.05
CA LEU A 449 30.55 7.66 12.35
C LEU A 449 31.74 8.63 12.52
N PRO A 450 31.52 9.83 13.09
CA PRO A 450 32.59 10.77 13.35
C PRO A 450 33.72 10.11 14.16
N LYS A 451 34.95 10.09 13.60
CA LYS A 451 36.14 9.61 14.29
C LYS A 451 36.72 10.74 15.15
N GLU A 452 36.55 10.66 16.47
CA GLU A 452 37.57 10.79 17.51
C GLU A 452 37.13 11.50 18.83
N ARG A 453 37.57 10.87 19.94
CA ARG A 453 38.02 11.38 21.24
C ARG A 453 37.09 12.27 22.08
N GLY A 454 36.19 11.61 22.79
CA GLY A 454 35.47 12.14 23.96
C GLY A 454 34.13 11.43 24.10
N GLU A 455 33.65 11.19 25.32
CA GLU A 455 32.37 10.54 25.69
C GLU A 455 31.48 10.01 24.55
N VAL A 456 31.70 8.73 24.21
CA VAL A 456 31.10 7.97 23.08
C VAL A 456 29.57 8.07 22.97
N THR A 457 28.87 8.43 24.04
CA THR A 457 27.40 8.55 24.08
C THR A 457 26.88 9.91 23.61
N SER A 458 27.54 11.01 23.98
CA SER A 458 27.10 12.38 23.64
C SER A 458 27.27 12.69 22.16
N ASP A 459 28.35 12.17 21.55
CA ASP A 459 28.67 12.44 20.15
C ASP A 459 27.83 11.63 19.17
N LYS A 460 27.44 10.39 19.53
CA LYS A 460 26.47 9.61 18.75
C LYS A 460 25.08 10.24 18.75
N GLU A 461 24.66 10.81 19.88
CA GLU A 461 23.38 11.51 20.00
C GLU A 461 23.37 12.80 19.17
N LYS A 462 24.45 13.58 19.21
CA LYS A 462 24.60 14.76 18.35
C LYS A 462 24.64 14.41 16.86
N PHE A 463 25.35 13.34 16.49
CA PHE A 463 25.40 12.86 15.11
C PHE A 463 24.01 12.44 14.62
N LEU A 464 23.30 11.64 15.41
CA LEU A 464 21.92 11.23 15.11
C LEU A 464 21.00 12.46 14.98
N ALA A 465 21.07 13.41 15.92
CA ALA A 465 20.29 14.64 15.86
C ALA A 465 20.58 15.46 14.60
N ASN A 466 21.85 15.55 14.18
CA ASN A 466 22.23 16.24 12.95
C ASN A 466 21.65 15.55 11.70
N ILE A 467 21.73 14.22 11.60
CA ILE A 467 21.17 13.50 10.45
C ILE A 467 19.65 13.58 10.42
N ILE A 468 19.01 13.39 11.57
CA ILE A 468 17.56 13.56 11.70
C ILE A 468 17.15 14.97 11.26
N ALA A 469 17.85 16.01 11.72
CA ALA A 469 17.58 17.39 11.33
C ALA A 469 17.78 17.62 9.81
N GLU A 470 18.83 17.05 9.22
CA GLU A 470 19.07 17.12 7.77
C GLU A 470 17.97 16.44 6.96
N HIS A 471 17.56 15.23 7.36
CA HIS A 471 16.57 14.45 6.62
C HIS A 471 15.14 14.98 6.81
N SER A 472 14.78 15.41 8.02
CA SER A 472 13.48 16.05 8.30
C SER A 472 13.36 17.44 7.68
N ALA A 473 14.47 18.10 7.32
CA ALA A 473 14.43 19.37 6.61
C ALA A 473 13.67 19.30 5.27
N VAL A 474 13.52 18.10 4.67
CA VAL A 474 12.72 17.89 3.45
C VAL A 474 11.26 18.30 3.66
N LEU A 475 10.70 18.10 4.86
CA LEU A 475 9.34 18.55 5.21
C LEU A 475 9.18 20.07 5.20
N ASN A 476 10.29 20.80 5.37
CA ASN A 476 10.31 22.25 5.34
C ASN A 476 10.48 22.84 3.93
N GLN A 477 10.75 22.01 2.92
CA GLN A 477 10.85 22.38 1.51
C GLN A 477 9.47 22.35 0.84
N GLY A 478 9.31 22.95 -0.33
CA GLY A 478 8.06 22.84 -1.10
C GLY A 478 6.85 23.54 -0.46
N TYR A 479 5.67 23.20 -0.97
CA TYR A 479 4.41 23.48 -0.29
C TYR A 479 4.38 22.71 1.03
N ARG A 480 4.08 23.38 2.14
CA ARG A 480 3.98 22.74 3.44
C ARG A 480 2.55 22.24 3.66
N VAL A 481 2.42 20.94 3.88
CA VAL A 481 1.21 20.38 4.48
C VAL A 481 1.33 20.64 5.99
N THR A 482 0.27 21.11 6.65
CA THR A 482 0.31 21.34 8.10
C THR A 482 0.38 19.99 8.82
N GLN A 483 1.48 19.72 9.54
CA GLN A 483 1.76 18.41 10.14
C GLN A 483 2.02 18.53 11.63
N ASN A 484 1.11 18.02 12.45
CA ASN A 484 1.36 17.74 13.88
C ASN A 484 1.20 16.25 14.21
N TRP A 485 1.05 15.40 13.19
CA TRP A 485 0.69 14.00 13.36
C TRP A 485 1.84 13.15 13.93
N THR A 486 3.10 13.51 13.63
CA THR A 486 4.30 12.88 14.23
C THR A 486 4.33 13.11 15.74
N GLU A 487 4.08 14.35 16.17
CA GLU A 487 3.96 14.72 17.58
C GLU A 487 2.74 14.07 18.24
N THR A 488 1.63 13.93 17.52
CA THR A 488 0.38 13.36 18.03
C THR A 488 0.54 11.90 18.43
N LEU A 489 1.21 11.07 17.61
CA LEU A 489 1.49 9.69 17.98
C LEU A 489 2.41 9.62 19.21
N GLY A 490 3.50 10.40 19.21
CA GLY A 490 4.42 10.46 20.36
C GLY A 490 3.69 10.93 21.63
N ALA A 491 2.74 11.86 21.53
CA ALA A 491 1.95 12.31 22.66
C ALA A 491 0.98 11.23 23.17
N ALA A 492 0.36 10.48 22.25
CA ALA A 492 -0.55 9.39 22.62
C ALA A 492 0.17 8.26 23.36
N THR A 493 1.39 7.91 22.94
CA THR A 493 2.21 6.92 23.64
C THR A 493 2.70 7.45 25.01
N ARG A 494 2.96 8.75 25.14
CA ARG A 494 3.32 9.43 26.41
C ARG A 494 2.17 9.51 27.42
N GLY A 495 0.97 9.88 26.97
CA GLY A 495 -0.18 10.15 27.84
C GLY A 495 -0.64 8.92 28.64
N VAL A 496 -0.32 7.71 28.16
CA VAL A 496 -0.58 6.45 28.87
C VAL A 496 0.43 6.20 30.00
N SER A 497 1.69 6.65 29.86
CA SER A 497 2.77 6.43 30.82
C SER A 497 2.77 7.37 32.04
N GLN A 498 1.89 8.37 32.10
CA GLN A 498 1.90 9.40 33.16
C GLN A 498 0.96 9.10 34.35
N THR A 499 0.28 7.95 34.37
CA THR A 499 -0.47 7.55 35.57
C THR A 499 0.49 7.02 36.65
N SER A 500 0.41 7.62 37.83
CA SER A 500 1.49 7.83 38.81
C SER A 500 2.03 6.62 39.59
N ASN A 501 1.96 5.39 39.07
CA ASN A 501 2.53 4.19 39.71
C ASN A 501 2.90 3.07 38.71
N GLN A 502 3.34 3.42 37.49
CA GLN A 502 3.60 2.42 36.44
C GLN A 502 5.03 1.90 36.41
N SER A 503 5.15 0.60 36.15
CA SER A 503 6.40 -0.10 35.91
C SER A 503 6.95 0.26 34.52
N THR A 504 8.25 0.07 34.27
CA THR A 504 8.84 0.28 32.93
C THR A 504 8.22 -0.58 31.83
N ASP A 505 7.46 -1.63 32.19
CA ASP A 505 6.76 -2.51 31.26
C ASP A 505 5.41 -1.97 30.77
N ASP A 506 4.94 -0.85 31.31
CA ASP A 506 3.65 -0.24 30.93
C ASP A 506 3.76 0.77 29.76
N SER A 507 4.94 0.90 29.14
CA SER A 507 5.16 1.74 27.97
C SER A 507 4.63 1.10 26.68
N TRP A 508 3.97 1.89 25.84
CA TRP A 508 3.60 1.48 24.49
C TRP A 508 4.83 1.33 23.59
N VAL A 509 5.80 2.23 23.68
CA VAL A 509 6.98 2.18 22.79
C VAL A 509 7.99 1.20 23.37
N VAL A 510 8.34 0.18 22.59
CA VAL A 510 9.27 -0.88 23.01
C VAL A 510 10.52 -1.00 22.13
N PHE A 511 10.49 -0.45 20.92
CA PHE A 511 11.61 -0.46 19.99
C PHE A 511 11.58 0.78 19.09
N ASP A 512 12.74 1.37 18.83
CA ASP A 512 12.91 2.51 17.93
C ASP A 512 14.31 2.41 17.31
N GLY A 513 14.38 2.02 16.04
CA GLY A 513 15.62 1.74 15.32
C GLY A 513 15.76 2.58 14.06
N VAL A 514 16.90 3.26 13.90
CA VAL A 514 17.23 4.07 12.72
C VAL A 514 18.31 3.39 11.90
N PHE A 515 17.99 3.16 10.63
CA PHE A 515 18.82 2.47 9.66
C PHE A 515 19.36 3.46 8.62
N PHE A 516 20.69 3.60 8.58
CA PHE A 516 21.40 4.52 7.70
C PHE A 516 21.93 3.85 6.43
N GLY A 517 21.98 4.64 5.35
CA GLY A 517 22.58 4.21 4.09
C GLY A 517 21.87 2.98 3.51
N LYS A 518 22.59 1.86 3.40
CA LYS A 518 22.11 0.61 2.78
C LYS A 518 21.68 -0.45 3.80
N SER A 519 21.63 -0.11 5.09
CA SER A 519 21.45 -1.07 6.18
C SER A 519 20.04 -1.64 6.29
N TYR A 520 19.00 -0.93 5.84
CA TYR A 520 17.65 -1.48 5.76
C TYR A 520 17.35 -2.06 4.36
N PRO A 521 17.05 -3.38 4.26
CA PRO A 521 16.67 -3.99 3.00
C PRO A 521 15.15 -3.90 2.79
N TYR A 522 14.72 -2.99 1.91
CA TYR A 522 13.34 -3.00 1.41
C TYR A 522 13.13 -4.14 0.42
N PHE A 523 11.88 -4.60 0.27
CA PHE A 523 11.52 -5.52 -0.80
C PHE A 523 10.59 -4.84 -1.81
N CYS A 524 10.94 -4.92 -3.10
CA CYS A 524 10.11 -4.36 -4.17
C CYS A 524 9.29 -5.47 -4.82
N ALA A 525 8.00 -5.50 -4.52
CA ALA A 525 7.09 -6.55 -5.02
C ALA A 525 6.95 -6.55 -6.54
N SER A 526 7.07 -5.41 -7.21
CA SER A 526 6.94 -5.35 -8.68
C SER A 526 8.16 -5.85 -9.43
N THR A 527 9.36 -5.69 -8.86
CA THR A 527 10.60 -6.20 -9.46
C THR A 527 11.04 -7.54 -8.90
N ASN A 528 10.40 -8.00 -7.81
CA ASN A 528 10.76 -9.20 -7.06
C ASN A 528 12.22 -9.17 -6.60
N ARG A 529 12.68 -8.01 -6.12
CA ARG A 529 14.07 -7.78 -5.71
C ARG A 529 14.16 -7.10 -4.35
N PRO A 530 15.17 -7.44 -3.52
CA PRO A 530 15.56 -6.60 -2.41
C PRO A 530 16.18 -5.30 -2.96
N LEU A 531 15.83 -4.18 -2.34
CA LEU A 531 16.39 -2.87 -2.62
C LEU A 531 17.06 -2.34 -1.35
N ARG A 532 18.31 -1.94 -1.47
CA ARG A 532 19.09 -1.30 -0.40
C ARG A 532 19.44 0.12 -0.79
N GLY A 533 19.58 1.00 0.19
CA GLY A 533 19.90 2.40 -0.06
C GLY A 533 18.75 3.17 -0.70
N VAL A 534 17.51 2.75 -0.44
CA VAL A 534 16.32 3.45 -0.94
C VAL A 534 16.13 4.76 -0.17
N THR A 535 16.17 4.68 1.15
CA THR A 535 16.07 5.81 2.09
C THR A 535 16.63 5.37 3.43
N MET A 536 17.01 6.34 4.26
CA MET A 536 17.15 6.08 5.69
C MET A 536 15.77 5.75 6.26
N THR A 537 15.73 4.77 7.15
CA THR A 537 14.49 4.14 7.62
C THR A 537 14.45 4.17 9.14
N GLU A 538 13.29 4.46 9.69
CA GLU A 538 12.98 4.33 11.11
C GLU A 538 12.00 3.16 11.28
N VAL A 539 12.30 2.25 12.20
CA VAL A 539 11.49 1.09 12.56
C VAL A 539 11.04 1.24 14.00
N ILE A 540 9.74 1.36 14.23
CA ILE A 540 9.15 1.61 15.55
C ILE A 540 8.26 0.43 15.94
N GLY A 541 8.57 -0.18 17.08
CA GLY A 541 7.74 -1.21 17.70
C GLY A 541 6.88 -0.62 18.81
N LEU A 542 5.55 -0.76 18.66
CA LEU A 542 4.57 -0.38 19.67
C LEU A 542 3.86 -1.62 20.21
N ARG A 543 3.97 -1.85 21.52
CA ARG A 543 3.34 -2.97 22.21
C ARG A 543 2.21 -2.47 23.09
N GLN A 544 1.04 -3.09 23.01
CA GLN A 544 -0.01 -2.83 23.98
C GLN A 544 0.44 -3.22 25.40
N PRO A 545 0.31 -2.33 26.42
CA PRO A 545 0.64 -2.65 27.80
C PRO A 545 -0.14 -3.87 28.33
N ARG A 546 0.59 -4.90 28.78
CA ARG A 546 0.03 -6.15 29.32
C ARG A 546 1.04 -6.87 30.22
N SER A 547 0.56 -7.57 31.25
CA SER A 547 1.42 -8.34 32.18
C SER A 547 2.00 -9.59 31.51
N SER A 548 3.27 -9.92 31.81
CA SER A 548 3.99 -11.10 31.30
C SER A 548 3.24 -12.41 31.51
N ASP A 549 2.51 -12.52 32.63
CA ASP A 549 1.77 -13.72 33.04
C ASP A 549 0.57 -14.04 32.13
N LYS A 550 0.18 -13.11 31.23
CA LYS A 550 -0.90 -13.32 30.25
C LYS A 550 -0.42 -13.91 28.91
N GLY A 551 0.83 -14.37 28.82
CA GLY A 551 1.26 -15.33 27.79
C GLY A 551 1.34 -14.80 26.35
N GLY A 552 1.64 -13.52 26.15
CA GLY A 552 1.89 -12.94 24.83
C GLY A 552 3.37 -12.83 24.50
N LEU A 553 3.73 -12.94 23.22
CA LEU A 553 5.06 -12.58 22.74
C LEU A 553 5.36 -11.12 23.10
N LEU A 554 6.59 -10.87 23.54
CA LEU A 554 7.07 -9.54 23.84
C LEU A 554 7.75 -8.99 22.60
N LEU A 555 7.07 -8.09 21.88
CA LEU A 555 7.56 -7.48 20.63
C LEU A 555 9.01 -6.98 20.77
N LYS A 556 9.36 -6.42 21.93
CA LYS A 556 10.73 -6.00 22.27
C LYS A 556 11.74 -7.13 22.07
N GLU A 557 11.52 -8.26 22.72
CA GLU A 557 12.43 -9.40 22.70
C GLU A 557 12.56 -9.97 21.29
N VAL A 558 11.44 -10.05 20.56
CA VAL A 558 11.42 -10.54 19.17
C VAL A 558 12.21 -9.62 18.24
N LEU A 559 12.09 -8.29 18.41
CA LEU A 559 12.85 -7.33 17.61
C LEU A 559 14.34 -7.30 18.00
N HIS A 560 14.66 -7.38 19.29
CA HIS A 560 16.03 -7.47 19.77
C HIS A 560 16.72 -8.73 19.25
N GLU A 561 16.02 -9.86 19.25
CA GLU A 561 16.52 -11.10 18.68
C GLU A 561 16.77 -10.97 17.18
N PHE A 562 15.82 -10.40 16.42
CA PHE A 562 15.98 -10.25 14.98
C PHE A 562 17.14 -9.33 14.59
N TYR A 563 17.37 -8.28 15.38
CA TYR A 563 18.40 -7.26 15.10
C TYR A 563 19.71 -7.47 15.87
N ASP A 564 19.85 -8.58 16.62
CA ASP A 564 21.02 -8.90 17.44
C ASP A 564 21.42 -7.78 18.44
N ILE A 565 20.46 -7.27 19.22
CA ILE A 565 20.64 -6.17 20.21
C ILE A 565 20.70 -6.64 21.66
#